data_AF-A0A811Q0C1-F1
#
_entry.id   AF-A0A811Q0C1-F1
#
_cell.length_a   1.000
_cell.length_b   1.000
_cell.length_c   1.000
_cell.angle_alpha   90.00
_cell.angle_beta   90.00
_cell.angle_gamma   90.00
#
_symmetry.space_group_name_H-M   'P 1'
#
loop_
_entity.id
_entity.type
_entity.pdbx_description
1 polymer ?
#
loop_
_entity_poly.entity_id
_entity_poly.type
_entity_poly.pdbx_seq_one_letter_code
_entity_poly.pdbx_strand_id
1 'polypeptide(L)'
;MALVIAPFFIDCKISQEAQSCLWQDNSLDEDPAYSSWLSKCPSALTSLKQIVANAQGRRIAVFLDYDGTLSPIVDDPDKAFMSPVMRAAVRNVAKYFPTAIVSGRSRKKVFEFVKLKELYYAGSHGMDIVTSVAAHGTEKCKEANLFQPACEFLPMIDEVSKSLLEGTSGIEGARVENNKFCVSVHYRNVAEKDWKVVAGLVNQVLEAFPRLEVTNGRMVGA
;
A
#
# COMPACT_ATOMS: atom_id res chain seq x y z
N MET A 1 -6.15 -11.27 1.33
CA MET A 1 -4.81 -11.84 1.15
C MET A 1 -4.40 -11.64 -0.29
N ALA A 2 -3.13 -11.29 -0.52
CA ALA A 2 -2.59 -11.11 -1.87
C ALA A 2 -1.11 -11.52 -1.93
N LEU A 3 -0.70 -12.13 -3.03
CA LEU A 3 0.71 -12.31 -3.39
C LEU A 3 1.12 -11.12 -4.25
N VAL A 4 2.14 -10.38 -3.85
CA VAL A 4 2.63 -9.19 -4.57
C VAL A 4 3.93 -9.55 -5.26
N ILE A 5 3.92 -9.44 -6.59
CA ILE A 5 5.04 -9.72 -7.47
C ILE A 5 5.67 -8.38 -7.88
N ALA A 6 6.97 -8.21 -7.63
CA ALA A 6 7.71 -6.99 -7.97
C ALA A 6 9.20 -7.28 -8.26
N PRO A 7 9.95 -6.34 -8.88
CA PRO A 7 11.38 -6.52 -9.14
C PRO A 7 12.24 -6.71 -7.87
N PHE A 8 13.27 -7.57 -7.97
CA PHE A 8 14.17 -8.01 -6.87
C PHE A 8 14.89 -6.87 -6.09
N PHE A 9 15.05 -5.68 -6.66
CA PHE A 9 15.78 -4.58 -5.99
C PHE A 9 15.04 -3.95 -4.79
N ILE A 10 13.89 -4.50 -4.40
CA ILE A 10 13.00 -3.93 -3.39
C ILE A 10 13.17 -4.71 -2.07
N ASP A 11 14.30 -4.54 -1.40
CA ASP A 11 14.39 -4.88 0.03
C ASP A 11 13.70 -3.76 0.82
N CYS A 12 12.37 -3.66 0.71
CA CYS A 12 11.56 -2.80 1.56
C CYS A 12 11.41 -3.51 2.92
N LYS A 13 12.52 -3.63 3.66
CA LYS A 13 12.52 -3.99 5.09
C LYS A 13 11.89 -2.85 5.89
N ILE A 14 10.58 -2.70 5.77
CA ILE A 14 9.80 -2.18 6.88
C ILE A 14 9.81 -3.32 7.90
N SER A 15 10.53 -3.12 9.00
CA SER A 15 10.75 -4.03 10.12
C SER A 15 9.68 -5.10 10.27
N GLN A 16 10.06 -6.37 10.06
CA GLN A 16 9.23 -7.55 10.34
C GLN A 16 8.87 -7.70 11.83
N GLU A 17 9.36 -6.83 12.71
CA GLU A 17 9.16 -6.89 14.17
C GLU A 17 7.70 -6.67 14.61
N ALA A 18 6.80 -6.25 13.72
CA ALA A 18 5.36 -6.18 14.00
C ALA A 18 4.57 -7.44 13.57
N GLN A 19 5.20 -8.41 12.91
CA GLN A 19 4.50 -9.55 12.29
C GLN A 19 4.17 -10.70 13.23
N SER A 20 4.72 -10.74 14.46
CA SER A 20 4.54 -11.89 15.35
C SER A 20 3.31 -11.85 16.26
N CYS A 21 2.48 -10.80 16.21
CA CYS A 21 1.38 -10.59 17.18
C CYS A 21 -0.03 -10.62 16.59
N LEU A 22 -0.22 -10.95 15.31
CA LEU A 22 -1.54 -10.95 14.67
C LEU A 22 -2.06 -12.36 14.33
N TRP A 23 -1.57 -13.37 15.04
CA TRP A 23 -2.06 -14.75 14.95
C TRP A 23 -2.74 -15.16 16.25
N GLN A 24 -3.96 -14.68 16.47
CA GLN A 24 -5.01 -15.46 17.14
C GLN A 24 -6.36 -14.77 16.94
N ASP A 25 -7.31 -15.56 16.47
CA ASP A 25 -8.70 -15.18 16.32
C ASP A 25 -9.41 -15.27 17.69
N ASN A 26 -10.41 -14.40 17.85
CA ASN A 26 -11.49 -14.37 18.85
C ASN A 26 -11.35 -13.62 20.19
N SER A 27 -12.35 -12.75 20.42
CA SER A 27 -12.71 -11.95 21.60
C SER A 27 -11.88 -10.69 21.89
N LEU A 28 -12.51 -9.53 21.69
CA LEU A 28 -11.90 -8.19 21.77
C LEU A 28 -11.58 -7.69 23.17
N ASP A 29 -11.70 -8.50 24.23
CA ASP A 29 -11.57 -7.96 25.60
C ASP A 29 -10.42 -8.48 26.46
N GLU A 30 -9.73 -9.60 26.17
CA GLU A 30 -8.55 -10.00 26.97
C GLU A 30 -7.51 -10.80 26.18
N ASP A 31 -6.89 -10.22 25.15
CA ASP A 31 -5.64 -10.77 24.58
C ASP A 31 -4.41 -10.16 25.30
N PRO A 32 -3.65 -10.96 26.07
CA PRO A 32 -2.42 -10.51 26.73
C PRO A 32 -1.36 -9.99 25.73
N ALA A 33 -1.34 -10.52 24.51
CA ALA A 33 -0.43 -10.08 23.45
C ALA A 33 -0.80 -8.69 22.96
N TYR A 34 -2.10 -8.42 22.77
CA TYR A 34 -2.60 -7.09 22.41
C TYR A 34 -2.31 -6.05 23.50
N SER A 35 -2.51 -6.41 24.77
CA SER A 35 -2.19 -5.52 25.91
C SER A 35 -0.69 -5.23 26.01
N SER A 36 0.16 -6.25 25.80
CA SER A 36 1.61 -6.07 25.73
C SER A 36 2.02 -5.17 24.55
N TRP A 37 1.38 -5.31 23.40
CA TRP A 37 1.63 -4.46 22.23
C TRP A 37 1.24 -3.00 22.49
N LEU A 38 0.07 -2.73 23.09
CA LEU A 38 -0.35 -1.37 23.45
C LEU A 38 0.62 -0.70 24.42
N SER A 39 1.24 -1.46 25.32
CA SER A 39 2.28 -0.92 26.23
C SER A 39 3.55 -0.50 25.50
N LYS A 40 3.88 -1.17 24.37
CA LYS A 40 5.05 -0.87 23.53
C LYS A 40 4.77 0.19 22.46
N CYS A 41 3.53 0.31 22.03
CA CYS A 41 3.06 1.24 21.00
C CYS A 41 1.97 2.15 21.57
N PRO A 42 2.34 3.18 22.36
CA PRO A 42 1.36 4.07 22.96
C PRO A 42 0.58 4.85 21.89
N SER A 43 -0.67 5.17 22.19
CA SER A 43 -1.54 5.93 21.29
C SER A 43 -0.91 7.28 20.90
N ALA A 44 -0.85 7.53 19.60
CA ALA A 44 -0.38 8.80 19.04
C ALA A 44 -1.28 9.98 19.45
N LEU A 45 -2.58 9.75 19.64
CA LEU A 45 -3.52 10.77 20.09
C LEU A 45 -3.25 11.18 21.54
N THR A 46 -3.03 10.20 22.42
CA THR A 46 -2.65 10.46 23.82
C THR A 46 -1.30 11.17 23.90
N SER A 47 -0.37 10.81 23.02
CA SER A 47 0.99 11.37 22.97
C SER A 47 1.12 12.63 22.11
N LEU A 48 0.01 13.20 21.61
CA LEU A 48 0.03 14.26 20.59
C LEU A 48 0.80 15.50 21.06
N LYS A 49 0.64 15.91 22.33
CA LYS A 49 1.38 17.05 22.89
C LYS A 49 2.90 16.85 22.84
N GLN A 50 3.36 15.64 23.12
CA GLN A 50 4.78 15.30 23.07
C GLN A 50 5.30 15.25 21.63
N ILE A 51 4.51 14.69 20.70
CA ILE A 51 4.84 14.70 19.26
C ILE A 51 4.99 16.14 18.76
N VAL A 52 4.05 17.02 19.10
CA VAL A 52 4.08 18.44 18.72
C VAL A 52 5.27 19.16 19.35
N ALA A 53 5.57 18.90 20.63
CA ALA A 53 6.74 19.48 21.31
C ALA A 53 8.06 19.06 20.62
N ASN A 54 8.18 17.77 20.26
CA ASN A 54 9.36 17.24 19.57
C ASN A 54 9.52 17.76 18.12
N ALA A 55 8.43 18.23 17.52
CA ALA A 55 8.43 18.78 16.18
C ALA A 55 8.72 20.30 16.14
N GLN A 56 8.79 20.97 17.30
CA GLN A 56 9.10 22.41 17.38
C GLN A 56 10.42 22.75 16.68
N GLY A 57 10.40 23.78 15.84
CA GLY A 57 11.58 24.21 15.06
C GLY A 57 11.98 23.28 13.92
N ARG A 58 11.24 22.18 13.66
CA ARG A 58 11.53 21.24 12.56
C ARG A 58 10.58 21.44 11.40
N ARG A 59 11.05 21.12 10.19
CA ARG A 59 10.17 21.00 9.02
C ARG A 59 9.50 19.63 9.05
N ILE A 60 8.17 19.63 8.98
CA ILE A 60 7.35 18.42 9.01
C ILE A 60 6.91 18.11 7.58
N ALA A 61 7.00 16.83 7.21
CA ALA A 61 6.34 16.27 6.03
C ALA A 61 5.48 15.09 6.49
N VAL A 62 4.31 14.93 5.90
CA VAL A 62 3.33 13.92 6.29
C VAL A 62 3.23 12.88 5.17
N PHE A 63 3.43 11.60 5.52
CA PHE A 63 3.27 10.47 4.62
C PHE A 63 2.11 9.62 5.14
N LEU A 64 1.14 9.35 4.29
CA LEU A 64 -0.08 8.63 4.66
C LEU A 64 -0.22 7.39 3.79
N ASP A 65 -0.36 6.24 4.42
CA ASP A 65 -0.86 5.04 3.75
C ASP A 65 -2.35 5.22 3.40
N TYR A 66 -2.86 4.44 2.44
CA TYR A 66 -4.25 4.51 2.01
C TYR A 66 -5.11 3.40 2.65
N ASP A 67 -4.89 2.16 2.23
CA ASP A 67 -5.72 1.01 2.60
C ASP A 67 -5.52 0.67 4.09
N GLY A 68 -6.60 0.69 4.88
CA GLY A 68 -6.55 0.47 6.32
C GLY A 68 -6.06 1.66 7.15
N THR A 69 -5.72 2.78 6.51
CA THR A 69 -5.33 4.03 7.20
C THR A 69 -6.32 5.15 6.90
N LEU A 70 -6.51 5.50 5.63
CA LEU A 70 -7.43 6.56 5.19
C LEU A 70 -8.77 6.02 4.65
N SER A 71 -8.81 4.73 4.33
CA SER A 71 -10.02 3.98 3.99
C SER A 71 -10.14 2.73 4.88
N PRO A 72 -11.36 2.25 5.14
CA PRO A 72 -11.53 0.97 5.81
C PRO A 72 -10.92 -0.17 4.99
N ILE A 73 -10.56 -1.26 5.66
CA ILE A 73 -10.24 -2.53 5.01
C ILE A 73 -11.56 -3.14 4.55
N VAL A 74 -11.61 -3.55 3.27
CA VAL A 74 -12.80 -4.11 2.63
C VAL A 74 -12.41 -5.37 1.84
N ASP A 75 -13.38 -6.23 1.55
CA ASP A 75 -13.16 -7.46 0.77
C ASP A 75 -13.00 -7.21 -0.72
N ASP A 76 -13.67 -6.17 -1.22
CA ASP A 76 -13.54 -5.71 -2.59
C ASP A 76 -12.62 -4.48 -2.61
N PRO A 77 -11.35 -4.61 -3.07
CA PRO A 77 -10.41 -3.50 -3.11
C PRO A 77 -10.92 -2.31 -3.93
N ASP A 78 -11.83 -2.51 -4.87
CA ASP A 78 -12.41 -1.43 -5.67
C ASP A 78 -13.46 -0.61 -4.90
N LYS A 79 -13.85 -1.06 -3.71
CA LYS A 79 -14.79 -0.39 -2.80
C LYS A 79 -14.14 0.27 -1.58
N ALA A 80 -12.81 0.35 -1.53
CA ALA A 80 -12.06 0.96 -0.44
C ALA A 80 -12.16 2.51 -0.49
N PHE A 81 -13.36 3.07 -0.36
CA PHE A 81 -13.59 4.51 -0.53
C PHE A 81 -13.20 5.33 0.71
N MET A 82 -12.48 6.42 0.49
CA MET A 82 -12.24 7.46 1.49
C MET A 82 -13.51 8.30 1.72
N SER A 83 -13.91 8.41 2.99
CA SER A 83 -15.07 9.21 3.38
C SER A 83 -14.88 10.71 3.09
N PRO A 84 -15.96 11.49 2.89
CA PRO A 84 -15.86 12.93 2.72
C PRO A 84 -15.16 13.64 3.89
N VAL A 85 -15.39 13.17 5.12
CA VAL A 85 -14.77 13.70 6.34
C VAL A 85 -13.26 13.47 6.35
N MET A 86 -12.82 12.23 6.04
CA MET A 86 -11.39 11.92 5.97
C MET A 86 -10.70 12.73 4.86
N ARG A 87 -11.34 12.87 3.70
CA ARG A 87 -10.83 13.69 2.59
C ARG A 87 -10.65 15.15 2.98
N ALA A 88 -11.60 15.71 3.73
CA ALA A 88 -11.49 17.06 4.27
C ALA A 88 -10.35 17.18 5.30
N ALA A 89 -10.15 16.17 6.15
CA ALA A 89 -9.05 16.13 7.12
C ALA A 89 -7.69 16.10 6.43
N VAL A 90 -7.48 15.21 5.45
CA VAL A 90 -6.24 15.13 4.67
C VAL A 90 -5.97 16.44 3.92
N ARG A 91 -7.00 17.02 3.29
CA ARG A 91 -6.89 18.34 2.65
C ARG A 91 -6.45 19.43 3.64
N ASN A 92 -6.98 19.41 4.86
CA ASN A 92 -6.59 20.39 5.88
C ASN A 92 -5.14 20.21 6.33
N VAL A 93 -4.65 18.98 6.49
CA VAL A 93 -3.23 18.70 6.77
C VAL A 93 -2.33 19.24 5.65
N ALA A 94 -2.73 19.02 4.39
CA ALA A 94 -1.97 19.46 3.22
C ALA A 94 -1.83 20.99 3.07
N LYS A 95 -2.67 21.78 3.74
CA LYS A 95 -2.54 23.25 3.77
C LYS A 95 -1.33 23.71 4.58
N TYR A 96 -0.92 22.91 5.56
CA TYR A 96 0.13 23.27 6.53
C TYR A 96 1.42 22.50 6.29
N PHE A 97 1.34 21.27 5.77
CA PHE A 97 2.49 20.38 5.61
C PHE A 97 2.51 19.76 4.21
N PRO A 98 3.70 19.64 3.58
CA PRO A 98 3.88 18.76 2.43
C PRO A 98 3.37 17.36 2.76
N THR A 99 2.37 16.91 2.02
CA THR A 99 1.63 15.68 2.33
C THR A 99 1.63 14.74 1.14
N ALA A 100 2.06 13.50 1.35
CA ALA A 100 2.14 12.46 0.34
C ALA A 100 1.24 11.27 0.68
N ILE A 101 0.53 10.76 -0.32
CA ILE A 101 -0.08 9.43 -0.26
C ILE A 101 0.95 8.41 -0.74
N VAL A 102 1.23 7.41 0.09
CA VAL A 102 2.10 6.27 -0.23
C VAL A 102 1.25 5.03 -0.25
N SER A 103 1.13 4.35 -1.39
CA SER A 103 0.22 3.21 -1.53
C SER A 103 0.84 2.09 -2.37
N GLY A 104 0.45 0.85 -2.08
CA GLY A 104 0.71 -0.30 -2.95
C GLY A 104 -0.06 -0.24 -4.27
N ARG A 105 -1.20 0.46 -4.30
CA ARG A 105 -2.00 0.67 -5.52
C ARG A 105 -1.20 1.47 -6.54
N SER A 106 -1.52 1.31 -7.82
CA SER A 106 -1.01 2.23 -8.85
C SER A 106 -1.38 3.69 -8.51
N ARG A 107 -0.51 4.62 -8.91
CA ARG A 107 -0.70 6.06 -8.67
C ARG A 107 -2.05 6.55 -9.21
N LYS A 108 -2.43 6.09 -10.40
CA LYS A 108 -3.72 6.40 -11.04
C LYS A 108 -4.89 5.91 -10.17
N LYS A 109 -4.84 4.66 -9.71
CA LYS A 109 -5.93 4.06 -8.92
C LYS A 109 -6.09 4.78 -7.58
N VAL A 110 -5.03 4.97 -6.81
CA VAL A 110 -5.13 5.67 -5.51
C VAL A 110 -5.57 7.14 -5.67
N PHE A 111 -5.16 7.81 -6.75
CA PHE A 111 -5.64 9.16 -7.04
C PHE A 111 -7.15 9.20 -7.28
N GLU A 112 -7.73 8.23 -7.99
CA GLU A 112 -9.18 8.14 -8.19
C GLU A 112 -9.95 7.96 -6.89
N PHE A 113 -9.35 7.35 -5.87
CA PHE A 113 -9.96 7.26 -4.55
C PHE A 113 -9.82 8.55 -3.73
N VAL A 114 -8.62 9.14 -3.71
CA VAL A 114 -8.26 10.31 -2.88
C VAL A 114 -8.71 11.64 -3.46
N LYS A 115 -8.67 11.81 -4.79
CA LYS A 115 -9.12 13.00 -5.55
C LYS A 115 -8.66 14.35 -4.98
N LEU A 116 -7.46 14.41 -4.43
CA LEU A 116 -6.81 15.64 -3.95
C LEU A 116 -5.60 15.92 -4.84
N LYS A 117 -5.63 17.03 -5.59
CA LYS A 117 -4.58 17.39 -6.56
C LYS A 117 -3.38 18.08 -5.90
N GLU A 118 -3.58 18.60 -4.70
CA GLU A 118 -2.60 19.30 -3.87
C GLU A 118 -1.61 18.35 -3.17
N LEU A 119 -1.82 17.03 -3.24
CA LEU A 119 -0.95 16.03 -2.62
C LEU A 119 0.13 15.49 -3.55
N TYR A 120 1.19 14.98 -2.94
CA TYR A 120 2.17 14.10 -3.59
C TYR A 120 1.61 12.67 -3.64
N TYR A 121 1.97 11.90 -4.67
CA TYR A 121 1.56 10.51 -4.77
C TYR A 121 2.73 9.61 -5.12
N ALA A 122 2.91 8.58 -4.30
CA ALA A 122 3.81 7.46 -4.50
C ALA A 122 2.96 6.18 -4.61
N GLY A 123 2.75 5.71 -5.84
CA GLY A 123 2.05 4.44 -6.10
C GLY A 123 3.02 3.28 -6.28
N SER A 124 2.46 2.08 -6.42
CA SER A 124 3.22 0.86 -6.72
C SER A 124 4.34 0.62 -5.70
N HIS A 125 4.03 0.79 -4.41
CA HIS A 125 5.00 0.70 -3.31
C HIS A 125 6.18 1.68 -3.42
N GLY A 126 5.98 2.84 -4.06
CA GLY A 126 7.00 3.87 -4.22
C GLY A 126 7.77 3.83 -5.54
N MET A 127 7.39 2.95 -6.47
CA MET A 127 8.01 2.88 -7.81
C MET A 127 7.39 3.85 -8.83
N ASP A 128 6.22 4.44 -8.55
CA ASP A 128 5.61 5.47 -9.38
C ASP A 128 5.35 6.73 -8.56
N ILE A 129 6.34 7.61 -8.49
CA ILE A 129 6.24 8.86 -7.72
C ILE A 129 6.07 10.03 -8.66
N VAL A 130 5.07 10.86 -8.37
CA VAL A 130 4.93 12.19 -8.97
C VAL A 130 4.93 13.24 -7.88
N THR A 131 5.87 14.18 -8.00
CA THR A 131 5.85 15.41 -7.21
C THR A 131 4.99 16.45 -7.92
N SER A 132 3.95 16.93 -7.24
CA SER A 132 3.10 18.02 -7.73
C SER A 132 3.93 19.27 -8.02
N VAL A 133 3.58 19.97 -9.10
CA VAL A 133 4.15 21.28 -9.51
C VAL A 133 3.57 22.43 -8.68
N ALA A 134 2.52 22.19 -7.89
CA ALA A 134 1.78 23.24 -7.21
C ALA A 134 1.61 22.92 -5.72
N ALA A 135 2.51 23.45 -4.89
CA ALA A 135 2.13 24.23 -3.69
C ALA A 135 3.37 24.79 -2.96
N HIS A 136 3.24 26.06 -2.57
CA HIS A 136 4.15 26.91 -1.80
C HIS A 136 5.24 27.67 -2.58
N GLY A 137 4.79 28.72 -3.27
CA GLY A 137 5.55 29.97 -3.40
C GLY A 137 6.87 29.89 -4.14
N THR A 138 6.83 29.79 -5.47
CA THR A 138 7.66 30.59 -6.38
C THR A 138 7.25 30.24 -7.80
N GLU A 139 6.98 31.27 -8.59
CA GLU A 139 6.72 31.20 -10.01
C GLU A 139 7.87 30.48 -10.72
N LYS A 140 7.61 29.26 -11.18
CA LYS A 140 8.17 28.64 -12.39
C LYS A 140 7.49 27.30 -12.56
N CYS A 141 6.72 27.16 -13.64
CA CYS A 141 6.27 25.88 -14.18
C CYS A 141 7.50 25.00 -14.41
N LYS A 142 7.85 24.17 -13.44
CA LYS A 142 8.82 23.09 -13.60
C LYS A 142 8.01 21.82 -13.79
N GLU A 143 8.36 21.04 -14.81
CA GLU A 143 7.72 19.77 -15.10
C GLU A 143 7.56 18.93 -13.82
N ALA A 144 6.45 18.21 -13.72
CA ALA A 144 6.27 17.27 -12.63
C ALA A 144 7.42 16.27 -12.67
N ASN A 145 8.28 16.26 -11.64
CA ASN A 145 9.35 15.28 -11.58
C ASN A 145 8.71 13.90 -11.41
N LEU A 146 8.80 13.10 -12.47
CA LEU A 146 8.39 11.71 -12.50
C LEU A 146 9.58 10.86 -12.08
N PHE A 147 9.44 10.11 -11.00
CA PHE A 147 10.47 9.20 -10.53
C PHE A 147 9.96 7.76 -10.63
N GLN A 148 10.58 7.00 -11.53
CA GLN A 148 10.21 5.63 -11.88
C GLN A 148 11.48 4.77 -12.02
N PRO A 149 12.11 4.35 -10.92
CA PRO A 149 13.41 3.67 -10.94
C PRO A 149 13.36 2.29 -11.60
N ALA A 150 12.16 1.70 -11.71
CA ALA A 150 11.94 0.38 -12.29
C ALA A 150 11.29 0.42 -13.70
N CYS A 151 11.38 1.54 -14.43
CA CYS A 151 10.75 1.71 -15.75
C CYS A 151 11.14 0.62 -16.76
N GLU A 152 12.37 0.10 -16.69
CA GLU A 152 12.85 -1.00 -17.53
C GLU A 152 12.11 -2.33 -17.33
N PHE A 153 11.43 -2.51 -16.19
CA PHE A 153 10.68 -3.73 -15.87
C PHE A 153 9.24 -3.70 -16.36
N LEU A 154 8.72 -2.56 -16.84
CA LEU A 154 7.31 -2.43 -17.25
C LEU A 154 6.88 -3.51 -18.26
N PRO A 155 7.64 -3.81 -19.34
CA PRO A 155 7.26 -4.87 -20.27
C PRO A 155 7.16 -6.25 -19.60
N MET A 156 8.09 -6.55 -18.69
CA MET A 156 8.11 -7.81 -17.94
C MET A 156 6.93 -7.93 -16.97
N ILE A 157 6.60 -6.83 -16.27
CA ILE A 157 5.43 -6.78 -15.37
C ILE A 157 4.13 -6.98 -16.15
N ASP A 158 4.01 -6.37 -17.32
CA ASP A 158 2.84 -6.55 -18.19
C ASP A 158 2.73 -7.98 -18.72
N GLU A 159 3.85 -8.63 -19.05
CA GLU A 159 3.89 -10.02 -19.47
C GLU A 159 3.46 -10.97 -18.34
N VAL A 160 4.07 -10.85 -17.16
CA VAL A 160 3.72 -11.63 -15.97
C VAL A 160 2.26 -11.44 -15.59
N SER A 161 1.75 -10.20 -15.68
CA SER A 161 0.34 -9.92 -15.39
C SER A 161 -0.59 -10.71 -16.32
N LYS A 162 -0.25 -10.85 -17.61
CA LYS A 162 -1.05 -11.63 -18.57
C LYS A 162 -0.98 -13.12 -18.24
N SER A 163 0.22 -13.66 -18.01
CA SER A 163 0.39 -15.07 -17.63
C SER A 163 -0.36 -15.44 -16.35
N LEU A 164 -0.34 -14.54 -15.35
CA LEU A 164 -1.10 -14.73 -14.10
C LEU A 164 -2.61 -14.65 -14.32
N LEU A 165 -3.09 -13.71 -15.15
CA LEU A 165 -4.51 -13.61 -15.50
C LEU A 165 -5.01 -14.89 -16.17
N GLU A 166 -4.25 -15.41 -17.14
CA GLU A 166 -4.57 -16.66 -17.83
C GLU A 166 -4.55 -17.85 -16.87
N GLY A 167 -3.48 -18.02 -16.09
CA GLY A 167 -3.33 -19.15 -15.19
C GLY A 167 -4.37 -19.16 -14.05
N THR A 168 -4.73 -18.01 -13.51
CA THR A 168 -5.70 -17.93 -12.39
C THR A 168 -7.16 -17.90 -12.84
N SER A 169 -7.45 -17.83 -14.14
CA SER A 169 -8.81 -17.68 -14.69
C SER A 169 -9.79 -18.79 -14.27
N GLY A 170 -9.29 -19.99 -13.97
CA GLY A 170 -10.08 -21.13 -13.52
C GLY A 170 -10.32 -21.21 -12.00
N ILE A 171 -9.76 -20.30 -11.20
CA ILE A 171 -9.85 -20.33 -9.74
C ILE A 171 -10.89 -19.32 -9.27
N GLU A 172 -12.03 -19.81 -8.79
CA GLU A 172 -13.09 -18.96 -8.27
C GLU A 172 -12.59 -18.12 -7.08
N GLY A 173 -12.87 -16.81 -7.11
CA GLY A 173 -12.45 -15.86 -6.09
C GLY A 173 -11.03 -15.31 -6.26
N ALA A 174 -10.20 -15.87 -7.15
CA ALA A 174 -8.88 -15.33 -7.45
C ALA A 174 -9.00 -14.08 -8.33
N ARG A 175 -8.20 -13.05 -8.06
CA ARG A 175 -8.16 -11.83 -8.88
C ARG A 175 -6.75 -11.34 -9.07
N VAL A 176 -6.39 -11.01 -10.30
CA VAL A 176 -5.09 -10.40 -10.64
C VAL A 176 -5.27 -8.90 -10.84
N GLU A 177 -4.41 -8.12 -10.20
CA GLU A 177 -4.40 -6.66 -10.30
C GLU A 177 -3.01 -6.19 -10.74
N ASN A 178 -2.94 -5.52 -11.90
CA ASN A 178 -1.73 -4.85 -12.37
C ASN A 178 -1.64 -3.44 -11.75
N ASN A 179 -0.66 -3.25 -10.88
CA ASN A 179 -0.37 -2.00 -10.19
C ASN A 179 0.80 -1.25 -10.85
N LYS A 180 1.00 -1.42 -12.17
CA LYS A 180 2.03 -0.82 -13.03
C LYS A 180 3.44 -1.35 -12.83
N PHE A 181 3.99 -1.27 -11.62
CA PHE A 181 5.33 -1.80 -11.31
C PHE A 181 5.31 -3.08 -10.47
N CYS A 182 4.12 -3.53 -10.09
CA CYS A 182 3.91 -4.79 -9.41
C CYS A 182 2.58 -5.41 -9.85
N VAL A 183 2.45 -6.72 -9.67
CA VAL A 183 1.20 -7.46 -9.89
C VAL A 183 0.76 -8.08 -8.59
N SER A 184 -0.51 -7.94 -8.23
CA SER A 184 -1.08 -8.55 -7.04
C SER A 184 -2.04 -9.66 -7.43
N VAL A 185 -1.84 -10.87 -6.91
CA VAL A 185 -2.80 -11.97 -7.00
C VAL A 185 -3.56 -12.06 -5.69
N HIS A 186 -4.79 -11.57 -5.68
CA HIS A 186 -5.70 -11.61 -4.55
C HIS A 186 -6.35 -12.99 -4.44
N TYR A 187 -6.27 -13.58 -3.25
CA TYR A 187 -6.82 -14.90 -2.95
C TYR A 187 -7.64 -14.93 -1.66
N ARG A 188 -8.02 -13.76 -1.11
CA ARG A 188 -8.87 -13.69 0.11
C ARG A 188 -10.17 -14.47 -0.07
N ASN A 189 -10.78 -14.35 -1.24
CA ASN A 189 -12.10 -14.89 -1.54
C ASN A 189 -12.02 -16.27 -2.22
N VAL A 190 -10.82 -16.85 -2.31
CA VAL A 190 -10.59 -18.21 -2.81
C VAL A 190 -10.86 -19.19 -1.68
N ALA A 191 -11.47 -20.33 -1.99
CA ALA A 191 -11.67 -21.40 -1.01
C ALA A 191 -10.32 -21.84 -0.42
N GLU A 192 -10.25 -22.02 0.91
CA GLU A 192 -8.99 -22.27 1.62
C GLU A 192 -8.20 -23.48 1.07
N LYS A 193 -8.92 -24.54 0.65
CA LYS A 193 -8.34 -25.72 0.00
C LYS A 193 -7.53 -25.40 -1.27
N ASP A 194 -7.86 -24.31 -1.95
CA ASP A 194 -7.29 -23.90 -3.23
C ASP A 194 -6.18 -22.82 -3.07
N TRP A 195 -5.91 -22.34 -1.83
CA TRP A 195 -4.83 -21.36 -1.59
C TRP A 195 -3.46 -21.87 -2.03
N LYS A 196 -3.16 -23.16 -1.77
CA LYS A 196 -1.91 -23.79 -2.23
C LYS A 196 -1.83 -23.89 -3.75
N VAL A 197 -2.97 -24.03 -4.42
CA VAL A 197 -3.04 -24.07 -5.89
C VAL A 197 -2.67 -22.69 -6.46
N VAL A 198 -3.23 -21.61 -5.89
CA VAL A 198 -2.87 -20.24 -6.28
C VAL A 198 -1.37 -19.99 -6.08
N ALA A 199 -0.84 -20.32 -4.90
CA ALA A 199 0.59 -20.12 -4.61
C ALA A 199 1.50 -20.92 -5.55
N GLY A 200 1.14 -22.19 -5.83
CA GLY A 200 1.87 -23.03 -6.78
C GLY A 200 1.88 -22.45 -8.19
N LEU A 201 0.75 -21.93 -8.65
CA LEU A 201 0.64 -21.30 -9.97
C LEU A 201 1.48 -20.02 -10.07
N VAL A 202 1.44 -19.15 -9.05
CA VAL A 202 2.27 -17.94 -9.02
C VAL A 202 3.75 -18.30 -9.11
N ASN A 203 4.19 -19.30 -8.33
CA ASN A 203 5.56 -19.76 -8.36
C ASN A 203 5.95 -20.32 -9.73
N GLN A 204 5.09 -21.15 -10.34
CA GLN A 204 5.32 -21.71 -11.67
C GLN A 204 5.47 -20.63 -12.73
N VAL A 205 4.61 -19.61 -12.73
CA VAL A 205 4.73 -18.48 -13.68
C VAL A 205 6.07 -17.77 -13.47
N LEU A 206 6.49 -17.57 -12.22
CA LEU A 206 7.72 -16.86 -11.90
C LEU A 206 9.03 -17.60 -12.18
N GLU A 207 8.99 -18.91 -12.44
CA GLU A 207 10.16 -19.65 -12.93
C GLU A 207 10.72 -19.03 -14.23
N ALA A 208 9.85 -18.45 -15.07
CA ALA A 208 10.26 -17.76 -16.29
C ALA A 208 10.77 -16.33 -16.05
N PHE A 209 10.61 -15.77 -14.83
CA PHE A 209 10.91 -14.38 -14.50
C PHE A 209 11.82 -14.25 -13.27
N PRO A 210 13.09 -14.70 -13.34
CA PRO A 210 14.01 -14.75 -12.18
C PRO A 210 14.39 -13.38 -11.60
N ARG A 211 14.04 -12.28 -12.27
CA ARG A 211 14.28 -10.90 -11.78
C ARG A 211 13.12 -10.36 -10.93
N LEU A 212 12.06 -11.13 -10.74
CA LEU A 212 10.90 -10.79 -9.93
C LEU A 212 10.86 -11.65 -8.67
N GLU A 213 10.27 -11.10 -7.61
CA GLU A 213 10.07 -11.78 -6.33
C GLU A 213 8.60 -11.75 -5.92
N VAL A 214 8.19 -12.77 -5.19
CA VAL A 214 6.90 -12.82 -4.49
C VAL A 214 7.09 -12.36 -3.06
N THR A 215 6.25 -11.43 -2.64
CA THR A 215 6.06 -11.07 -1.24
C THR A 215 4.61 -11.30 -0.84
N ASN A 216 4.38 -11.58 0.44
CA ASN A 216 3.02 -11.64 0.97
C ASN A 216 2.54 -10.22 1.28
N GLY A 217 1.40 -9.84 0.71
CA GLY A 217 0.72 -8.60 1.07
C GLY A 217 0.30 -8.61 2.55
N ARG A 218 0.25 -7.43 3.18
CA ARG A 218 -0.14 -7.32 4.59
C ARG A 218 -1.56 -7.85 4.81
N MET A 219 -1.69 -8.76 5.77
CA MET A 219 -2.97 -9.15 6.36
C MET A 219 -3.34 -8.08 7.38
N VAL A 220 -4.49 -7.45 7.21
CA VAL A 220 -5.11 -6.66 8.27
C VAL A 220 -6.47 -7.30 8.50
N GLY A 221 -6.67 -7.84 9.71
CA GLY A 221 -7.91 -8.52 10.10
C GLY A 221 -9.09 -7.57 10.00
N ALA A 222 -10.24 -8.12 9.61
CA ALA A 222 -11.53 -7.45 9.73
C ALA A 222 -12.07 -7.67 11.16
#